data_AF-A0A0A9E1A8-F1
#
_entry.id   AF-A0A0A9E1A8-F1
#
_cell.length_a   1.000
_cell.length_b   1.000
_cell.length_c   1.000
_cell.angle_alpha   90.00
_cell.angle_beta   90.00
_cell.angle_gamma   90.00
#
_symmetry.space_group_name_H-M   'P 1'
#
loop_
_entity.id
_entity.type
_entity.pdbx_description
1 polymer ?
#
loop_
_entity_poly.entity_id
_entity_poly.type
_entity_poly.pdbx_seq_one_letter_code
_entity_poly.pdbx_strand_id
1 'polypeptide(L)'
;MDDIHYNNAYFARVGGVEVAEMNGLELELLFALRFRLNVTPGTFARYCAALEGEMAVSAVEGPVPPQPRASTPPEEEPGKDTAMVAATRGAFAAAAQRAVEITQ
;
A
#
# COMPACT_ATOMS: atom_id res chain seq x y z
N MET A 1 5.24 -20.03 14.27
CA MET A 1 6.48 -19.30 13.93
C MET A 1 7.25 -20.21 13.01
N ASP A 2 7.77 -19.67 11.92
CA ASP A 2 8.48 -20.47 10.94
C ASP A 2 9.86 -20.85 11.49
N ASP A 3 10.28 -22.09 11.24
CA ASP A 3 11.60 -22.57 11.67
C ASP A 3 12.75 -21.98 10.82
N ILE A 4 12.41 -21.29 9.73
CA ILE A 4 13.35 -20.68 8.78
C ILE A 4 13.06 -19.18 8.69
N HIS A 5 14.10 -18.36 8.88
CA HIS A 5 14.02 -16.91 8.78
C HIS A 5 15.24 -16.34 8.03
N TYR A 6 15.03 -15.24 7.30
CA TYR A 6 16.08 -14.49 6.61
C TYR A 6 16.33 -13.16 7.33
N ASN A 7 17.50 -12.55 7.13
CA ASN A 7 17.82 -11.26 7.74
C ASN A 7 17.19 -10.09 6.97
N ASN A 8 17.18 -8.91 7.57
CA ASN A 8 16.64 -7.70 6.94
C ASN A 8 17.38 -7.29 5.67
N ALA A 9 18.67 -7.60 5.55
CA ALA A 9 19.41 -7.32 4.33
C ALA A 9 18.89 -8.14 3.13
N TYR A 10 18.38 -9.34 3.37
CA TYR A 10 17.70 -10.13 2.35
C TYR A 10 16.36 -9.49 1.96
N PHE A 11 15.52 -9.17 2.94
CA PHE A 11 14.20 -8.58 2.67
C PHE A 11 14.30 -7.19 2.04
N ALA A 12 15.27 -6.37 2.43
CA ALA A 12 15.53 -5.07 1.84
C ALA A 12 15.86 -5.20 0.33
N ARG A 13 16.76 -6.14 -0.01
CA ARG A 13 17.10 -6.42 -1.41
C ARG A 13 15.92 -6.92 -2.23
N VAL A 14 15.08 -7.80 -1.67
CA VAL A 14 13.89 -8.31 -2.37
C VAL A 14 12.82 -7.21 -2.52
N GLY A 15 12.63 -6.39 -1.48
CA GLY A 15 11.63 -5.31 -1.46
C GLY A 15 12.06 -4.04 -2.18
N GLY A 16 13.32 -3.93 -2.62
CA GLY A 16 13.82 -2.75 -3.34
C GLY A 16 14.03 -1.52 -2.47
N VAL A 17 14.34 -1.70 -1.18
CA VAL A 17 14.59 -0.62 -0.21
C VAL A 17 15.98 -0.74 0.40
N GLU A 18 16.45 0.35 1.02
CA GLU A 18 17.72 0.33 1.76
C GLU A 18 17.62 -0.51 3.04
N VAL A 19 18.74 -1.13 3.45
CA VAL A 19 18.75 -1.99 4.65
C VAL A 19 18.40 -1.19 5.91
N ALA A 20 18.84 0.07 5.98
CA ALA A 20 18.51 0.97 7.09
C ALA A 20 17.00 1.27 7.16
N GLU A 21 16.35 1.40 6.00
CA GLU A 21 14.90 1.60 5.91
C GLU A 21 14.15 0.34 6.37
N MET A 22 14.54 -0.85 5.89
CA MET A 22 13.95 -2.13 6.35
C MET A 22 14.09 -2.31 7.87
N ASN A 23 15.25 -1.98 8.44
CA ASN A 23 15.47 -2.03 9.89
C ASN A 23 14.55 -1.05 10.64
N GLY A 24 14.34 0.16 10.10
CA GLY A 24 13.42 1.14 10.67
C GLY A 24 11.98 0.65 10.66
N LEU A 25 11.52 0.15 9.51
CA LEU A 25 10.17 -0.40 9.33
C LEU A 25 9.90 -1.60 10.25
N GLU A 26 10.88 -2.48 10.44
CA GLU A 26 10.75 -3.59 11.39
C GLU A 26 10.52 -3.06 12.82
N LEU A 27 11.34 -2.12 13.29
CA LEU A 27 11.19 -1.54 14.62
C LEU A 27 9.84 -0.83 14.79
N GLU A 28 9.43 -0.04 13.80
CA GLU A 28 8.13 0.64 13.80
C GLU A 28 6.96 -0.34 13.92
N LEU A 29 6.99 -1.45 13.16
CA LEU A 29 5.98 -2.51 13.24
C LEU A 29 5.97 -3.17 14.63
N LEU A 30 7.14 -3.52 15.16
CA LEU A 30 7.26 -4.16 16.46
C LEU A 30 6.69 -3.27 17.59
N PHE A 31 6.95 -1.96 17.54
CA PHE A 31 6.38 -1.00 18.47
C PHE A 31 4.87 -0.80 18.27
N ALA A 32 4.40 -0.70 17.03
CA ALA A 32 2.98 -0.59 16.71
C ALA A 32 2.17 -1.77 17.27
N LEU A 33 2.74 -2.98 17.21
CA LEU A 33 2.15 -4.20 17.77
C LEU A 33 2.39 -4.36 19.28
N ARG A 34 3.15 -3.47 19.91
CA ARG A 34 3.61 -3.60 21.31
C ARG A 34 4.23 -4.97 21.58
N PHE A 35 5.01 -5.49 20.62
CA PHE A 35 5.64 -6.81 20.66
C PHE A 35 4.67 -7.99 20.87
N ARG A 36 3.36 -7.81 20.63
CA ARG A 36 2.36 -8.88 20.71
C ARG A 36 2.31 -9.69 19.42
N LEU A 37 3.35 -10.50 19.18
CA LEU A 37 3.54 -11.24 17.93
C LEU A 37 2.87 -12.63 17.90
N ASN A 38 2.37 -13.11 19.05
CA ASN A 38 1.72 -14.41 19.13
C ASN A 38 0.23 -14.33 18.79
N VAL A 39 -0.21 -15.18 17.85
CA VAL A 39 -1.61 -15.29 17.43
C VAL A 39 -2.12 -16.69 17.76
N THR A 40 -3.22 -16.79 18.51
CA THR A 40 -3.88 -18.08 18.77
C THR A 40 -4.75 -18.49 17.59
N PRO A 41 -5.03 -19.80 17.39
CA PRO A 41 -5.90 -20.26 16.30
C PRO A 41 -7.27 -19.56 16.29
N GLY A 42 -7.88 -19.36 17.46
CA GLY A 42 -9.16 -18.65 17.57
C GLY A 42 -9.09 -17.14 17.32
N THR A 43 -7.91 -16.53 17.44
CA THR A 43 -7.70 -15.12 17.06
C THR A 43 -7.50 -15.00 15.55
N PHE A 44 -6.70 -15.89 14.97
CA PHE A 44 -6.53 -15.99 13.52
C PHE A 44 -7.86 -16.18 12.80
N ALA A 45 -8.67 -17.17 13.22
CA ALA A 45 -9.97 -17.46 12.62
C ALA A 45 -10.93 -16.25 12.66
N ARG A 46 -10.92 -15.47 13.76
CA ARG A 46 -11.73 -14.25 13.86
C ARG A 46 -11.28 -13.17 12.89
N TYR A 47 -9.97 -12.98 12.69
CA TYR A 47 -9.47 -12.02 11.71
C TYR A 47 -9.81 -12.44 10.27
N CYS A 48 -9.71 -13.73 9.93
CA CYS A 48 -10.15 -14.23 8.63
C CYS A 48 -11.63 -13.93 8.37
N ALA A 49 -12.51 -14.28 9.32
CA ALA A 49 -13.95 -14.03 9.18
C ALA A 49 -14.27 -12.52 9.04
N ALA A 50 -13.54 -11.66 9.75
CA ALA A 50 -13.70 -10.21 9.61
C ALA A 50 -13.30 -9.72 8.21
N LEU A 51 -12.15 -10.16 7.69
CA LEU A 51 -11.70 -9.80 6.34
C LEU A 51 -12.67 -10.28 5.25
N GLU A 52 -13.17 -11.51 5.36
CA GLU A 52 -14.17 -12.09 4.44
C GLU A 52 -15.47 -11.28 4.44
N GLY A 53 -15.91 -10.83 5.62
CA GLY A 53 -17.07 -9.96 5.77
C GLY A 53 -16.94 -8.64 5.01
N GLU A 54 -15.81 -7.95 5.14
CA GLU A 54 -15.55 -6.68 4.44
C GLU A 54 -15.50 -6.86 2.91
N MET A 55 -14.88 -7.94 2.43
CA MET A 55 -14.84 -8.25 0.99
C MET A 55 -16.24 -8.48 0.41
N ALA A 56 -17.12 -9.17 1.14
CA ALA A 56 -18.50 -9.41 0.70
C ALA A 56 -19.33 -8.12 0.60
N VAL A 57 -19.06 -7.11 1.43
CA VAL A 57 -19.75 -5.81 1.38
C VAL A 57 -19.29 -4.98 0.18
N SER A 58 -18.00 -5.05 -0.19
CA SER A 58 -17.44 -4.32 -1.34
C SER A 58 -17.89 -4.87 -2.71
N ALA A 59 -18.37 -6.11 -2.77
CA ALA A 59 -18.85 -6.75 -4.02
C ALA A 59 -20.30 -6.42 -4.38
N VAL A 60 -21.02 -5.67 -3.53
CA VAL A 60 -22.45 -5.32 -3.72
C VAL A 60 -22.62 -3.94 -4.39
N GLU A 61 -21.54 -3.25 -4.76
CA GLU A 61 -21.63 -2.11 -5.69
C GLU A 61 -21.83 -2.66 -7.12
N GLY A 62 -23.10 -2.82 -7.49
CA GLY A 62 -23.54 -3.47 -8.73
C GLY A 62 -23.11 -2.76 -10.02
N PRO A 63 -23.43 -3.35 -11.19
CA PRO A 63 -22.95 -2.87 -12.49
C PRO A 63 -23.41 -1.44 -12.74
N VAL A 64 -22.47 -0.56 -13.08
CA VAL A 64 -22.78 0.79 -13.58
C VAL A 64 -23.81 0.66 -14.72
N PRO A 65 -24.97 1.33 -14.65
CA PRO A 65 -25.98 1.25 -15.69
C PRO A 65 -25.39 1.73 -17.03
N PRO A 66 -25.74 1.09 -18.16
CA PRO A 66 -25.21 1.49 -19.45
C PRO A 66 -25.69 2.91 -19.76
N GLN A 67 -24.75 3.85 -19.84
CA GLN A 67 -25.06 5.20 -20.28
C GLN A 67 -25.58 5.14 -21.73
N PRO A 68 -26.66 5.88 -22.08
CA PRO A 68 -27.16 5.93 -23.45
C PRO A 68 -26.03 6.39 -24.37
N ARG A 69 -25.66 5.55 -25.34
CA ARG A 69 -24.70 5.91 -26.38
C ARG A 69 -25.27 7.10 -27.16
N ALA A 70 -24.77 8.30 -26.90
CA ALA A 70 -24.97 9.43 -27.79
C ALA A 70 -24.15 9.15 -29.06
N SER A 71 -24.86 8.95 -30.17
CA SER A 71 -24.31 8.77 -31.50
C SER A 71 -23.52 10.01 -31.91
N THR A 72 -22.19 9.91 -31.97
CA THR A 72 -21.37 10.82 -32.78
C THR A 72 -20.91 10.06 -34.02
N PRO A 73 -21.24 10.51 -35.26
CA PRO A 73 -20.71 9.91 -36.49
C PRO A 73 -19.19 10.13 -36.63
N PRO A 74 -18.53 9.43 -37.57
CA PRO A 74 -17.07 9.30 -37.62
C PRO A 74 -16.41 10.35 -38.51
N GLU A 75 -15.32 10.97 -38.05
CA GLU A 75 -14.30 11.65 -38.86
C GLU A 75 -12.95 11.43 -38.16
N GLU A 76 -12.16 10.41 -38.55
CA GLU A 76 -11.05 10.43 -39.54
C GLU A 76 -9.68 10.81 -38.89
N GLU A 77 -8.87 9.77 -38.61
CA GLU A 77 -7.41 9.79 -38.34
C GLU A 77 -6.64 9.95 -39.68
N PRO A 78 -5.32 10.27 -39.79
CA PRO A 78 -4.23 10.09 -38.79
C PRO A 78 -3.10 11.17 -38.81
N GLY A 79 -2.15 11.14 -37.86
CA GLY A 79 -0.92 11.91 -38.06
C GLY A 79 0.11 11.97 -36.92
N LYS A 80 0.93 10.92 -36.83
CA LYS A 80 2.40 10.91 -36.62
C LYS A 80 3.09 11.82 -35.57
N ASP A 81 4.03 11.15 -34.90
CA ASP A 81 5.38 11.61 -34.53
C ASP A 81 5.64 12.14 -33.10
N THR A 82 6.25 11.23 -32.33
CA THR A 82 7.46 11.39 -31.52
C THR A 82 7.48 12.26 -30.24
N ALA A 83 7.85 11.55 -29.16
CA ALA A 83 8.76 11.94 -28.08
C ALA A 83 8.22 12.66 -26.82
N MET A 84 8.77 12.17 -25.71
CA MET A 84 8.97 12.80 -24.40
C MET A 84 7.86 12.61 -23.35
N VAL A 85 8.05 11.62 -22.48
CA VAL A 85 7.48 11.65 -21.12
C VAL A 85 8.64 11.61 -20.13
N ALA A 86 9.13 12.79 -19.79
CA ALA A 86 9.81 13.01 -18.53
C ALA A 86 8.74 13.05 -17.43
N ALA A 87 8.81 12.13 -16.46
CA ALA A 87 7.93 12.13 -15.30
C ALA A 87 8.79 12.17 -14.02
N THR A 88 9.14 13.41 -13.68
CA THR A 88 8.92 14.05 -12.38
C THR A 88 9.05 13.18 -11.11
N ARG A 89 10.11 13.46 -10.35
CA ARG A 89 10.25 13.19 -8.90
C ARG A 89 8.96 13.60 -8.17
N GLY A 90 8.20 12.62 -7.69
CA GLY A 90 7.12 12.83 -6.75
C GLY A 90 7.69 13.00 -5.34
N ALA A 91 7.73 14.23 -4.85
CA ALA A 91 8.01 14.56 -3.48
C ALA A 91 6.82 14.15 -2.60
N PHE A 92 7.02 13.23 -1.66
CA PHE A 92 6.11 13.11 -0.52
C PHE A 92 6.50 14.16 0.51
N ALA A 93 5.87 15.33 0.37
CA ALA A 93 5.82 16.32 1.43
C ALA A 93 4.90 15.77 2.53
N ALA A 94 5.44 15.56 3.74
CA ALA A 94 4.64 15.47 4.94
C ALA A 94 5.18 16.46 5.97
N ALA A 95 4.28 17.36 6.33
CA ALA A 95 4.45 18.58 7.10
C ALA A 95 5.22 18.43 8.41
N ALA A 96 6.05 19.44 8.67
CA ALA A 96 6.50 19.80 10.00
C ALA A 96 5.32 20.32 10.84
N GLN A 97 5.26 19.93 12.11
CA GLN A 97 4.88 20.85 13.20
C GLN A 97 5.60 20.46 14.50
N ARG A 98 6.41 21.42 14.94
CA ARG A 98 7.11 21.59 16.24
C ARG A 98 6.09 21.60 17.39
N ALA A 99 6.39 21.53 18.68
CA ALA A 99 7.57 21.48 19.54
C ALA A 99 7.02 21.17 20.95
N VAL A 100 7.82 20.54 21.82
CA VAL A 100 7.80 20.87 23.26
C VAL A 100 9.23 20.69 23.78
N GLU A 101 9.88 21.80 24.09
CA GLU A 101 11.10 21.90 24.89
C GLU A 101 10.75 21.56 26.35
N ILE A 102 11.39 20.55 26.96
CA ILE A 102 11.46 20.41 28.42
C ILE A 102 12.87 19.90 28.81
N THR A 103 13.61 20.81 29.45
CA THR A 103 14.61 20.61 30.51
C THR A 103 15.98 19.99 30.15
N GLN A 104 17.01 20.85 30.10
CA GLN A 104 17.95 21.03 31.22
C GLN A 104 18.38 22.50 31.34
#